data_AF-A0A6A0HZY2-F1
#
_entry.id   AF-A0A6A0HZY2-F1
#
_cell.length_a   1.000
_cell.length_b   1.000
_cell.length_c   1.000
_cell.angle_alpha   90.00
_cell.angle_beta   90.00
_cell.angle_gamma   90.00
#
_symmetry.space_group_name_H-M   'P 1'
#
loop_
_entity.id
_entity.type
_entity.pdbx_description
1 polymer ?
#
loop_
_entity_poly.entity_id
_entity_poly.type
_entity_poly.pdbx_seq_one_letter_code
_entity_poly.pdbx_strand_id
1 'polypeptide(L)'
;MSFHVQIRRSVARFLMSFSRNPVKYKASTEFSQDSFRLTCRDGSYFQSKNASGCFKYAKRFFQSDNEHSPLTPEKIYRMSSCFHWHKVNSLLPAILFAAMSLPACAERPESRAPMMNSTPVPLTRNENLDSLIDLDADGFPDVAELQDEQDRRNFRRWFVSIAESQLYKEDPAWRTDDHDCAGLIRFAYREALKKHDTDWLRRKRFLLDAAIPDVRKYNYPKVPLIKTKIFRTREGQFRETDLADTTFAVTAMAAKMRSYNTVFLGKTLENVQPGDLLFYLNAGDVNMPQHSMIFLGDQRRPASYEDAVIYHTGPREAEPGVLKKVRLLDLLQHPDDRWHPAPENQYFLGFYRWKILD
;
A
#
# COMPACT_ATOMS: atom_id res chain seq x y z
N MET A 1 28.33 -37.96 -12.11
CA MET A 1 28.58 -36.53 -12.40
C MET A 1 28.40 -35.76 -11.10
N SER A 2 29.31 -34.82 -10.75
CA SER A 2 29.12 -33.98 -9.55
C SER A 2 27.79 -33.22 -9.63
N PHE A 3 27.04 -33.16 -8.52
CA PHE A 3 25.74 -32.50 -8.36
C PHE A 3 25.73 -31.07 -8.96
N HIS A 4 26.85 -30.35 -8.86
CA HIS A 4 27.03 -29.03 -9.46
C HIS A 4 26.95 -29.04 -11.00
N VAL A 5 27.41 -30.10 -11.66
CA VAL A 5 27.39 -30.21 -13.12
C VAL A 5 25.97 -30.52 -13.63
N GLN A 6 25.17 -31.27 -12.88
CA GLN A 6 23.76 -31.54 -13.19
C GLN A 6 22.90 -30.28 -13.08
N ILE A 7 23.02 -29.52 -11.97
CA ILE A 7 22.29 -28.25 -11.80
C ILE A 7 22.65 -27.25 -12.91
N ARG A 8 23.94 -27.12 -13.23
CA ARG A 8 24.42 -26.22 -14.30
C ARG A 8 23.82 -26.57 -15.67
N ARG A 9 23.68 -27.86 -16.00
CA ARG A 9 23.06 -28.31 -17.25
C ARG A 9 21.53 -28.12 -17.28
N SER A 10 20.86 -28.21 -16.14
CA SER A 10 19.41 -28.01 -16.05
C SER A 10 19.03 -26.53 -16.16
N VAL A 11 19.81 -25.64 -15.55
CA VAL A 11 19.62 -24.18 -15.69
C VAL A 11 19.91 -23.71 -17.12
N ALA A 12 20.94 -24.24 -17.79
CA ALA A 12 21.23 -23.91 -19.18
C ALA A 12 20.10 -24.35 -20.13
N ARG A 13 19.53 -25.56 -19.93
CA ARG A 13 18.38 -26.04 -20.72
C ARG A 13 17.11 -25.21 -20.48
N PHE A 14 16.88 -24.79 -19.24
CA PHE A 14 15.75 -23.92 -18.85
C PHE A 14 15.84 -22.53 -19.50
N LEU A 15 17.02 -21.91 -19.52
CA LEU A 15 17.19 -20.60 -20.16
C LEU A 15 17.03 -20.67 -21.68
N MET A 16 17.40 -21.80 -22.30
CA MET A 16 17.16 -22.01 -23.73
C MET A 16 15.68 -22.22 -24.09
N SER A 17 14.83 -22.68 -23.16
CA SER A 17 13.39 -22.90 -23.43
C SER A 17 12.55 -21.62 -23.52
N PHE A 18 13.08 -20.47 -23.07
CA PHE A 18 12.41 -19.16 -23.22
C PHE A 18 12.76 -18.45 -24.53
N SER A 19 13.73 -18.95 -25.30
CA SER A 19 14.02 -18.40 -26.61
C SER A 19 12.96 -18.90 -27.60
N ARG A 20 12.14 -18.00 -28.14
CA ARG A 20 11.16 -18.30 -29.20
C ARG A 20 11.79 -18.69 -30.54
N ASN A 21 13.09 -18.98 -30.62
CA ASN A 21 13.76 -19.37 -31.86
C ASN A 21 15.06 -20.19 -31.63
N PRO A 22 14.98 -21.52 -31.42
CA PRO A 22 16.12 -22.33 -30.97
C PRO A 22 17.33 -22.40 -31.93
N VAL A 23 17.20 -21.91 -33.17
CA VAL A 23 18.25 -21.97 -34.20
C VAL A 23 19.25 -20.80 -34.12
N LYS A 24 18.98 -19.73 -33.35
CA LYS A 24 19.88 -18.56 -33.24
C LYS A 24 20.84 -18.57 -32.05
N TYR A 25 20.68 -19.47 -31.09
CA TYR A 25 21.35 -19.36 -29.79
C TYR A 25 22.40 -20.46 -29.61
N LYS A 26 23.64 -20.18 -30.00
CA LYS A 26 24.81 -20.93 -29.49
C LYS A 26 25.35 -20.14 -28.31
N ALA A 27 24.81 -20.39 -27.11
CA ALA A 27 25.25 -19.72 -25.90
C ALA A 27 26.58 -20.33 -25.41
N SER A 28 27.63 -19.52 -25.31
CA SER A 28 28.82 -19.91 -24.55
C SER A 28 28.58 -19.58 -23.08
N THR A 29 28.91 -20.53 -22.20
CA THR A 29 28.74 -20.37 -20.75
C THR A 29 30.10 -20.39 -20.08
N GLU A 30 30.41 -19.33 -19.33
CA GLU A 30 31.58 -19.26 -18.47
C GLU A 30 31.11 -19.24 -17.01
N PHE A 31 31.67 -20.15 -16.20
CA PHE A 31 31.34 -20.29 -14.78
C PHE A 31 32.61 -20.13 -13.93
N SER A 32 32.57 -19.23 -12.94
CA SER A 32 33.53 -19.20 -11.82
C SER A 32 32.82 -19.56 -10.49
N GLN A 33 33.55 -19.63 -9.38
CA GLN A 33 32.96 -19.97 -8.07
C GLN A 33 31.85 -18.98 -7.65
N ASP A 34 31.96 -17.71 -8.01
CA ASP A 34 31.03 -16.66 -7.57
C ASP A 34 30.30 -15.93 -8.71
N SER A 35 30.52 -16.32 -9.97
CA SER A 35 29.85 -15.67 -11.10
C SER A 35 29.52 -16.63 -12.23
N PHE A 36 28.48 -16.28 -13.00
CA PHE A 36 28.23 -16.90 -14.29
C PHE A 36 28.00 -15.85 -15.36
N ARG A 37 28.47 -16.12 -16.58
CA ARG A 37 28.26 -15.29 -17.76
C ARG A 37 27.70 -16.13 -18.91
N LEU A 38 26.64 -15.64 -19.54
CA LEU A 38 26.04 -16.16 -20.75
C LEU A 38 26.26 -15.14 -21.87
N THR A 39 26.90 -15.55 -22.95
CA THR A 39 27.15 -14.66 -24.09
C THR A 39 26.39 -15.15 -25.32
N CYS A 40 25.67 -14.24 -25.96
CA CYS A 40 24.92 -14.43 -27.19
C CYS A 40 25.81 -14.18 -28.42
N ARG A 41 25.41 -14.72 -29.58
CA ARG A 41 26.14 -14.55 -30.85
C ARG A 41 26.21 -13.11 -31.35
N ASP A 42 25.26 -12.26 -30.94
CA ASP A 42 25.24 -10.83 -31.26
C ASP A 42 26.15 -10.00 -30.34
N GLY A 43 26.91 -10.65 -29.46
CA GLY A 43 27.82 -10.01 -28.51
C GLY A 43 27.16 -9.54 -27.21
N SER A 44 25.82 -9.63 -27.10
CA SER A 44 25.13 -9.35 -25.83
C SER A 44 25.47 -10.42 -24.79
N TYR A 45 25.54 -10.03 -23.52
CA TYR A 45 25.81 -10.99 -22.44
C TYR A 45 25.01 -10.71 -21.18
N PHE A 46 24.70 -11.77 -20.45
CA PHE A 46 24.14 -11.73 -19.10
C PHE A 46 25.21 -12.18 -18.12
N GLN A 47 25.45 -11.41 -17.05
CA GLN A 47 26.41 -11.78 -16.00
C GLN A 47 25.84 -11.55 -14.61
N SER A 48 25.91 -12.55 -13.74
CA SER A 48 25.60 -12.41 -12.31
C SER A 48 26.89 -12.55 -11.48
N LYS A 49 27.05 -11.69 -10.46
CA LYS A 49 28.24 -11.59 -9.60
C LYS A 49 28.06 -12.17 -8.18
N ASN A 50 27.02 -12.95 -7.92
CA ASN A 50 26.85 -13.57 -6.60
C ASN A 50 26.18 -14.94 -6.70
N ALA A 51 26.83 -15.87 -7.41
CA ALA A 51 26.28 -17.20 -7.68
C ALA A 51 26.12 -18.04 -6.38
N SER A 52 26.98 -17.82 -5.38
CA SER A 52 27.02 -18.60 -4.14
C SER A 52 25.75 -18.48 -3.30
N GLY A 53 25.08 -17.31 -3.28
CA GLY A 53 23.78 -17.11 -2.62
C GLY A 53 22.64 -17.86 -3.32
N CYS A 54 22.57 -17.78 -4.65
CA CYS A 54 21.58 -18.51 -5.46
C CYS A 54 21.76 -20.03 -5.34
N PHE A 55 23.00 -20.52 -5.27
CA PHE A 55 23.29 -21.94 -5.10
C PHE A 55 22.96 -22.47 -3.70
N LYS A 56 23.10 -21.68 -2.62
CA LYS A 56 22.68 -22.08 -1.27
C LYS A 56 21.16 -22.25 -1.17
N TYR A 57 20.39 -21.38 -1.81
CA TYR A 57 18.94 -21.45 -1.82
C TYR A 57 18.44 -22.65 -2.65
N ALA A 58 19.02 -22.87 -3.83
CA ALA A 58 18.74 -24.06 -4.64
C ALA A 58 19.12 -25.36 -3.89
N LYS A 59 20.26 -25.39 -3.19
CA LYS A 59 20.70 -26.57 -2.43
C LYS A 59 19.74 -26.94 -1.29
N ARG A 60 19.20 -25.95 -0.55
CA ARG A 60 18.17 -26.20 0.48
C ARG A 60 16.86 -26.70 -0.13
N PHE A 61 16.47 -26.20 -1.30
CA PHE A 61 15.25 -26.59 -1.99
C PHE A 61 15.31 -28.00 -2.59
N PHE A 62 16.49 -28.46 -3.03
CA PHE A 62 16.70 -29.82 -3.55
C PHE A 62 17.05 -30.85 -2.48
N GLN A 63 17.42 -30.44 -1.25
CA GLN A 63 17.68 -31.36 -0.14
C GLN A 63 16.41 -31.84 0.57
N SER A 64 15.26 -31.19 0.35
CA SER A 64 13.97 -31.60 0.91
C SER A 64 13.15 -32.54 0.02
N ASP A 65 13.56 -32.76 -1.23
CA ASP A 65 12.83 -33.57 -2.21
C ASP A 65 13.72 -34.72 -2.70
N ASN A 66 13.19 -35.95 -2.65
CA ASN A 66 13.85 -37.15 -3.16
C ASN A 66 14.42 -36.90 -4.57
N GLU A 67 15.72 -37.20 -4.76
CA GLU A 67 16.56 -36.89 -5.93
C GLU A 67 16.04 -37.39 -7.29
N HIS A 68 14.87 -38.03 -7.36
CA HIS A 68 14.33 -38.69 -8.55
C HIS A 68 12.98 -38.13 -9.02
N SER A 69 12.50 -37.03 -8.43
CA SER A 69 11.22 -36.42 -8.85
C SER A 69 11.40 -35.48 -10.06
N PRO A 70 10.57 -35.57 -11.12
CA PRO A 70 10.65 -34.68 -12.27
C PRO A 70 10.29 -33.23 -11.89
N LEU A 71 11.02 -32.27 -12.48
CA LEU A 71 10.79 -30.84 -12.28
C LEU A 71 9.47 -30.43 -12.96
N THR A 72 8.46 -30.09 -12.17
CA THR A 72 7.16 -29.61 -12.67
C THR A 72 7.20 -28.12 -13.04
N PRO A 73 6.35 -27.63 -13.97
CA PRO A 73 6.28 -26.20 -14.35
C PRO A 73 6.08 -25.24 -13.17
N GLU A 74 5.41 -25.69 -12.12
CA GLU A 74 5.14 -24.94 -10.90
C GLU A 74 6.39 -24.79 -10.00
N LYS A 75 7.20 -25.86 -9.87
CA LYS A 75 8.51 -25.80 -9.21
C LYS A 75 9.47 -24.88 -9.95
N ILE A 76 9.38 -24.89 -11.28
CA ILE A 76 10.14 -24.05 -12.19
C ILE A 76 9.75 -22.57 -12.05
N TYR A 77 8.46 -22.26 -11.91
CA TYR A 77 7.97 -20.88 -11.70
C TYR A 77 8.48 -20.28 -10.38
N ARG A 78 8.45 -21.06 -9.29
CA ARG A 78 9.02 -20.64 -7.98
C ARG A 78 10.52 -20.41 -8.01
N MET A 79 11.25 -21.07 -8.92
CA MET A 79 12.69 -20.86 -9.10
C MET A 79 12.98 -19.56 -9.87
N SER A 80 12.09 -19.18 -10.79
CA SER A 80 12.24 -17.96 -11.61
C SER A 80 12.02 -16.66 -10.83
N SER A 81 11.22 -16.69 -9.76
CA SER A 81 10.99 -15.54 -8.87
C SER A 81 12.21 -15.13 -8.03
N CYS A 82 13.26 -15.97 -7.97
CA CYS A 82 14.52 -15.63 -7.29
C CYS A 82 15.51 -14.87 -8.19
N PHE A 83 15.29 -14.81 -9.51
CA PHE A 83 16.17 -14.10 -10.44
C PHE A 83 15.59 -12.71 -10.74
N HIS A 84 16.08 -11.68 -10.05
CA HIS A 84 15.75 -10.30 -10.37
C HIS A 84 16.35 -9.91 -11.73
N TRP A 85 15.48 -9.54 -12.67
CA TRP A 85 15.84 -8.95 -13.96
C TRP A 85 16.25 -7.48 -13.76
N HIS A 86 17.54 -7.20 -13.80
CA HIS A 86 18.00 -5.81 -13.94
C HIS A 86 17.82 -5.34 -15.39
N LYS A 87 16.93 -4.36 -15.61
CA LYS A 87 16.89 -3.55 -16.83
C LYS A 87 18.19 -2.75 -16.95
N VAL A 88 18.96 -2.98 -18.01
CA VAL A 88 20.02 -2.08 -18.44
C VAL A 88 19.45 -1.18 -19.54
N ASN A 89 19.52 0.14 -19.32
CA ASN A 89 19.21 1.17 -20.31
C ASN A 89 20.13 1.02 -21.53
N SER A 90 19.54 0.97 -22.73
CA SER A 90 20.20 1.47 -23.94
C SER A 90 19.16 2.03 -24.91
N LEU A 91 19.54 3.16 -25.48
CA LEU A 91 18.78 4.07 -26.34
C LEU A 91 18.36 3.41 -27.68
N LEU A 92 17.14 3.73 -28.14
CA LEU A 92 16.59 3.88 -29.52
C LEU A 92 17.01 2.87 -30.65
N PRO A 93 16.17 2.57 -31.67
CA PRO A 93 15.03 3.36 -32.16
C PRO A 93 13.75 2.57 -32.56
N ALA A 94 12.60 3.26 -32.50
CA ALA A 94 11.44 2.95 -33.34
C ALA A 94 11.10 4.21 -34.16
N ILE A 95 11.88 4.39 -35.22
CA ILE A 95 11.45 5.06 -36.45
C ILE A 95 10.83 3.95 -37.32
N LEU A 96 9.79 4.32 -38.07
CA LEU A 96 8.96 3.56 -39.02
C LEU A 96 7.57 3.11 -38.53
N PHE A 97 6.58 3.55 -39.32
CA PHE A 97 5.12 3.32 -39.29
C PHE A 97 4.35 4.16 -38.25
N ALA A 98 3.53 5.16 -38.60
CA ALA A 98 2.87 5.45 -39.88
C ALA A 98 2.62 6.97 -40.03
N ALA A 99 2.93 7.47 -41.22
CA ALA A 99 2.35 8.68 -41.79
C ALA A 99 0.97 8.36 -42.39
N MET A 100 0.20 9.41 -42.68
CA MET A 100 -1.15 9.44 -43.29
C MET A 100 -2.27 9.28 -42.26
N SER A 101 -2.88 10.34 -41.73
CA SER A 101 -3.71 11.27 -42.51
C SER A 101 -4.12 12.50 -41.67
N LEU A 102 -4.00 13.68 -42.27
CA LEU A 102 -4.69 14.94 -41.97
C LEU A 102 -5.31 15.39 -43.33
N PRO A 103 -6.27 16.33 -43.41
CA PRO A 103 -6.64 17.36 -42.43
C PRO A 103 -8.16 17.62 -42.27
N ALA A 104 -8.56 18.40 -41.27
CA ALA A 104 -9.54 19.48 -41.42
C ALA A 104 -9.61 20.35 -40.15
N CYS A 105 -9.44 21.65 -40.35
CA CYS A 105 -9.73 22.74 -39.41
C CYS A 105 -11.20 22.75 -38.98
N ALA A 106 -11.48 23.12 -37.73
CA ALA A 106 -12.68 23.90 -37.37
C ALA A 106 -12.56 24.48 -35.94
N GLU A 107 -12.39 25.80 -35.92
CA GLU A 107 -12.78 26.85 -34.99
C GLU A 107 -13.46 26.54 -33.63
N ARG A 108 -12.99 27.27 -32.61
CA ARG A 108 -13.69 27.55 -31.34
C ARG A 108 -14.94 28.40 -31.59
N PRO A 109 -15.90 28.35 -30.67
CA PRO A 109 -16.52 29.59 -30.20
C PRO A 109 -16.42 29.77 -28.69
N GLU A 110 -15.98 30.97 -28.32
CA GLU A 110 -16.23 31.59 -27.01
C GLU A 110 -17.75 31.71 -26.77
N SER A 111 -18.21 31.37 -25.59
CA SER A 111 -19.48 31.90 -25.06
C SER A 111 -19.22 32.64 -23.75
N ARG A 112 -19.39 33.96 -23.82
CA ARG A 112 -19.47 34.86 -22.67
C ARG A 112 -20.77 34.58 -21.91
N ALA A 113 -20.66 34.21 -20.64
CA ALA A 113 -21.76 34.30 -19.68
C ALA A 113 -21.70 35.67 -18.96
N PRO A 114 -22.85 36.29 -18.62
CA PRO A 114 -22.88 37.63 -18.05
C PRO A 114 -22.48 37.64 -16.58
N MET A 115 -21.73 38.68 -16.18
CA MET A 115 -21.35 38.94 -14.80
C MET A 115 -22.59 39.31 -13.97
N MET A 116 -22.95 38.49 -12.99
CA MET A 116 -23.79 38.92 -11.87
C MET A 116 -22.88 39.54 -10.81
N ASN A 117 -23.06 40.83 -10.56
CA ASN A 117 -22.55 41.51 -9.38
C ASN A 117 -23.28 40.96 -8.15
N SER A 118 -22.61 40.11 -7.37
CA SER A 118 -22.97 39.87 -5.98
C SER A 118 -22.10 40.75 -5.09
N THR A 119 -22.72 41.75 -4.47
CA THR A 119 -22.17 42.45 -3.30
C THR A 119 -21.74 41.43 -2.24
N PRO A 120 -20.55 41.55 -1.62
CA PRO A 120 -20.17 40.67 -0.52
C PRO A 120 -21.08 40.96 0.68
N VAL A 121 -21.84 39.94 1.10
CA VAL A 121 -22.51 39.94 2.40
C VAL A 121 -21.41 40.01 3.47
N PRO A 122 -21.48 40.93 4.45
CA PRO A 122 -20.49 40.97 5.52
C PRO A 122 -20.54 39.65 6.31
N LEU A 123 -19.42 38.94 6.35
CA LEU A 123 -19.25 37.76 7.21
C LEU A 123 -19.49 38.17 8.66
N THR A 124 -20.61 37.74 9.21
CA THR A 124 -20.98 37.98 10.60
C THR A 124 -20.07 37.17 11.52
N ARG A 125 -19.65 37.82 12.60
CA ARG A 125 -18.61 37.43 13.57
C ARG A 125 -18.84 36.09 14.33
N ASN A 126 -19.79 35.23 13.96
CA ASN A 126 -20.10 33.99 14.71
C ASN A 126 -19.76 32.67 14.00
N GLU A 127 -19.52 32.64 12.68
CA GLU A 127 -19.20 31.37 11.98
C GLU A 127 -17.80 30.84 12.31
N ASN A 128 -16.87 31.70 12.72
CA ASN A 128 -15.50 31.30 13.07
C ASN A 128 -15.40 30.66 14.46
N LEU A 129 -16.22 31.04 15.43
CA LEU A 129 -16.10 30.54 16.80
C LEU A 129 -16.67 29.11 16.93
N ASP A 130 -17.82 28.85 16.30
CA ASP A 130 -18.44 27.52 16.26
C ASP A 130 -17.55 26.49 15.54
N SER A 131 -16.68 26.96 14.64
CA SER A 131 -15.74 26.09 13.95
C SER A 131 -14.62 25.56 14.86
N LEU A 132 -14.32 26.23 15.97
CA LEU A 132 -13.22 25.88 16.87
C LEU A 132 -13.66 24.93 18.01
N ILE A 133 -14.91 24.47 18.00
CA ILE A 133 -15.45 23.60 19.04
C ILE A 133 -14.87 22.17 18.91
N ASP A 134 -14.55 21.58 20.05
CA ASP A 134 -14.15 20.18 20.29
C ASP A 134 -15.01 19.71 21.48
N LEU A 135 -16.21 19.18 21.19
CA LEU A 135 -17.24 18.92 22.21
C LEU A 135 -16.89 17.73 23.11
N ASP A 136 -16.25 16.71 22.55
CA ASP A 136 -15.90 15.47 23.26
C ASP A 136 -14.47 15.48 23.81
N ALA A 137 -13.74 16.59 23.61
CA ALA A 137 -12.41 16.84 24.12
C ALA A 137 -11.36 15.86 23.57
N ASP A 138 -11.58 15.32 22.37
CA ASP A 138 -10.73 14.30 21.78
C ASP A 138 -9.48 14.89 21.08
N GLY A 139 -9.42 16.21 20.91
CA GLY A 139 -8.30 16.90 20.26
C GLY A 139 -8.51 17.21 18.78
N PHE A 140 -9.64 16.85 18.19
CA PHE A 140 -10.05 17.32 16.87
C PHE A 140 -11.16 18.37 17.02
N PRO A 141 -11.17 19.41 16.18
CA PRO A 141 -12.34 20.26 16.11
C PRO A 141 -13.48 19.50 15.41
N ASP A 142 -14.70 19.53 15.95
CA ASP A 142 -15.89 18.81 15.45
C ASP A 142 -16.17 19.08 13.95
N VAL A 143 -15.82 20.27 13.47
CA VAL A 143 -15.97 20.63 12.04
C VAL A 143 -15.06 19.82 11.13
N ALA A 144 -13.95 19.28 11.63
CA ALA A 144 -13.05 18.39 10.92
C ALA A 144 -13.48 16.92 11.00
N GLU A 145 -14.49 16.55 11.76
CA GLU A 145 -14.97 15.18 11.90
C GLU A 145 -16.16 14.88 10.99
N LEU A 146 -16.42 13.62 10.68
CA LEU A 146 -17.56 13.21 9.87
C LEU A 146 -18.76 12.94 10.77
N GLN A 147 -19.55 13.95 11.11
CA GLN A 147 -20.71 13.82 12.01
C GLN A 147 -21.90 13.08 11.38
N ASP A 148 -21.99 13.10 10.05
CA ASP A 148 -23.05 12.40 9.32
C ASP A 148 -22.70 10.93 9.15
N GLU A 149 -23.63 10.07 9.57
CA GLU A 149 -23.45 8.62 9.57
C GLU A 149 -23.29 8.03 8.16
N GLN A 150 -23.86 8.65 7.12
CA GLN A 150 -23.60 8.23 5.74
C GLN A 150 -22.16 8.56 5.31
N ASP A 151 -21.64 9.73 5.70
CA ASP A 151 -20.25 10.11 5.44
C ASP A 151 -19.27 9.19 6.18
N ARG A 152 -19.54 8.82 7.44
CA ARG A 152 -18.75 7.82 8.19
C ARG A 152 -18.68 6.49 7.44
N ARG A 153 -19.83 5.99 6.97
CA ARG A 153 -19.89 4.75 6.18
C ARG A 153 -19.15 4.86 4.85
N ASN A 154 -19.32 5.98 4.13
CA ASN A 154 -18.64 6.21 2.85
C ASN A 154 -17.12 6.23 3.05
N PHE A 155 -16.63 6.94 4.08
CA PHE A 155 -15.22 6.95 4.44
C PHE A 155 -14.70 5.53 4.70
N ARG A 156 -15.38 4.74 5.54
CA ARG A 156 -14.96 3.37 5.85
C ARG A 156 -14.87 2.50 4.61
N ARG A 157 -15.90 2.54 3.75
CA ARG A 157 -15.93 1.78 2.49
C ARG A 157 -14.79 2.19 1.57
N TRP A 158 -14.56 3.49 1.39
CA TRP A 158 -13.46 4.00 0.58
C TRP A 158 -12.11 3.58 1.16
N PHE A 159 -11.91 3.78 2.45
CA PHE A 159 -10.68 3.44 3.16
C PHE A 159 -10.30 1.97 3.00
N VAL A 160 -11.25 1.06 3.20
CA VAL A 160 -11.08 -0.39 3.02
C VAL A 160 -10.83 -0.75 1.55
N SER A 161 -11.68 -0.26 0.65
CA SER A 161 -11.59 -0.55 -0.80
C SER A 161 -10.24 -0.09 -1.37
N ILE A 162 -9.80 1.12 -1.04
CA ILE A 162 -8.52 1.68 -1.49
C ILE A 162 -7.34 0.89 -0.92
N ALA A 163 -7.36 0.57 0.38
CA ALA A 163 -6.28 -0.18 1.01
C ALA A 163 -6.14 -1.57 0.38
N GLU A 164 -7.24 -2.30 0.23
CA GLU A 164 -7.23 -3.66 -0.32
C GLU A 164 -6.82 -3.68 -1.80
N SER A 165 -7.21 -2.66 -2.57
CA SER A 165 -6.85 -2.52 -3.99
C SER A 165 -5.33 -2.49 -4.22
N GLN A 166 -4.54 -2.09 -3.21
CA GLN A 166 -3.09 -2.04 -3.31
C GLN A 166 -2.44 -3.43 -3.46
N LEU A 167 -3.13 -4.51 -3.07
CA LEU A 167 -2.64 -5.89 -3.26
C LEU A 167 -2.51 -6.28 -4.74
N TYR A 168 -3.37 -5.72 -5.59
CA TYR A 168 -3.39 -6.05 -7.02
C TYR A 168 -2.37 -5.23 -7.79
N LYS A 169 -2.32 -3.93 -7.48
CA LYS A 169 -1.34 -3.02 -8.02
C LYS A 169 -1.18 -1.82 -7.10
N GLU A 170 0.01 -1.65 -6.56
CA GLU A 170 0.36 -0.45 -5.82
C GLU A 170 0.17 0.79 -6.69
N ASP A 171 -0.53 1.76 -6.12
CA ASP A 171 -0.80 3.02 -6.75
C ASP A 171 0.48 3.87 -6.83
N PRO A 172 0.84 4.43 -7.99
CA PRO A 172 2.01 5.31 -8.09
C PRO A 172 1.94 6.57 -7.21
N ALA A 173 0.75 6.95 -6.74
CA ALA A 173 0.57 8.05 -5.79
C ALA A 173 0.91 7.64 -4.34
N TRP A 174 1.00 6.35 -4.02
CA TRP A 174 1.54 5.91 -2.75
C TRP A 174 3.06 6.14 -2.77
N ARG A 175 3.49 7.15 -2.01
CA ARG A 175 4.89 7.58 -1.99
C ARG A 175 5.77 6.46 -1.46
N THR A 176 6.92 6.25 -2.09
CA THR A 176 7.94 5.30 -1.63
C THR A 176 8.44 5.62 -0.22
N ASP A 177 8.50 6.90 0.16
CA ASP A 177 8.88 7.34 1.51
C ASP A 177 7.83 6.96 2.57
N ASP A 178 6.59 6.65 2.14
CA ASP A 178 5.49 6.18 2.96
C ASP A 178 5.36 4.65 2.88
N HIS A 179 6.39 3.87 2.53
CA HIS A 179 6.33 2.40 2.53
C HIS A 179 6.66 1.76 3.89
N ASP A 180 6.34 2.44 5.00
CA ASP A 180 6.40 1.82 6.34
C ASP A 180 5.08 1.12 6.69
N CYS A 181 5.00 0.54 7.90
CA CYS A 181 3.79 -0.16 8.36
C CYS A 181 2.53 0.72 8.45
N ALA A 182 2.68 2.03 8.72
CA ALA A 182 1.58 3.00 8.75
C ALA A 182 1.35 3.68 7.40
N GLY A 183 2.21 3.38 6.42
CA GLY A 183 2.19 3.89 5.06
C GLY A 183 0.88 3.70 4.32
N LEU A 184 0.46 2.43 4.25
CA LEU A 184 -0.80 2.02 3.63
C LEU A 184 -1.98 2.76 4.29
N ILE A 185 -1.96 2.86 5.62
CA ILE A 185 -3.00 3.52 6.40
C ILE A 185 -3.09 5.00 6.04
N ARG A 186 -1.95 5.71 6.04
CA ARG A 186 -1.89 7.13 5.68
C ARG A 186 -2.35 7.37 4.24
N PHE A 187 -1.94 6.50 3.31
CA PHE A 187 -2.36 6.57 1.91
C PHE A 187 -3.87 6.39 1.78
N ALA A 188 -4.41 5.29 2.29
CA ALA A 188 -5.83 4.98 2.21
C ALA A 188 -6.70 6.05 2.89
N TYR A 189 -6.27 6.58 4.04
CA TYR A 189 -7.00 7.64 4.76
C TYR A 189 -7.12 8.92 3.92
N ARG A 190 -5.99 9.37 3.33
CA ARG A 190 -5.99 10.58 2.48
C ARG A 190 -6.81 10.39 1.23
N GLU A 191 -6.65 9.25 0.55
CA GLU A 191 -7.38 8.97 -0.67
C GLU A 191 -8.88 8.82 -0.40
N ALA A 192 -9.30 8.19 0.70
CA ALA A 192 -10.72 8.02 1.06
C ALA A 192 -11.46 9.34 1.31
N LEU A 193 -10.73 10.41 1.63
CA LEU A 193 -11.30 11.76 1.79
C LEU A 193 -11.25 12.59 0.51
N LYS A 194 -10.65 12.11 -0.60
CA LYS A 194 -10.64 12.86 -1.85
C LYS A 194 -12.01 12.83 -2.51
N LYS A 195 -12.17 13.70 -3.51
CA LYS A 195 -13.26 13.59 -4.47
C LYS A 195 -12.95 12.44 -5.43
N HIS A 196 -13.87 11.49 -5.58
CA HIS A 196 -13.68 10.32 -6.45
C HIS A 196 -14.38 10.53 -7.80
N ASP A 197 -14.03 11.63 -8.47
CA ASP A 197 -14.57 11.94 -9.81
C ASP A 197 -14.04 10.99 -10.91
N THR A 198 -14.54 11.17 -12.12
CA THR A 198 -14.17 10.34 -13.28
C THR A 198 -12.66 10.35 -13.57
N ASP A 199 -11.97 11.47 -13.33
CA ASP A 199 -10.53 11.58 -13.55
C ASP A 199 -9.73 10.88 -12.46
N TRP A 200 -10.19 10.94 -11.21
CA TRP A 200 -9.64 10.14 -10.13
C TRP A 200 -9.80 8.65 -10.43
N LEU A 201 -11.03 8.19 -10.72
CA LEU A 201 -11.33 6.78 -11.00
C LEU A 201 -10.50 6.22 -12.18
N ARG A 202 -10.30 7.01 -13.24
CA ARG A 202 -9.48 6.60 -14.40
C ARG A 202 -8.04 6.27 -14.02
N ARG A 203 -7.49 6.95 -13.00
CA ARG A 203 -6.14 6.68 -12.48
C ARG A 203 -6.09 5.45 -11.56
N LYS A 204 -7.23 5.01 -11.02
CA LYS A 204 -7.35 3.92 -10.03
C LYS A 204 -7.88 2.64 -10.64
N ARG A 205 -7.23 2.15 -11.69
CA ARG A 205 -7.72 1.03 -12.54
C ARG A 205 -7.90 -0.32 -11.82
N PHE A 206 -7.32 -0.48 -10.64
CA PHE A 206 -7.37 -1.72 -9.84
C PHE A 206 -8.22 -1.57 -8.58
N LEU A 207 -9.04 -0.51 -8.52
CA LEU A 207 -9.97 -0.27 -7.43
C LEU A 207 -11.05 -1.37 -7.39
N LEU A 208 -11.29 -1.93 -6.20
CA LEU A 208 -12.26 -3.02 -6.00
C LEU A 208 -13.72 -2.57 -6.09
N ASP A 209 -14.06 -1.42 -5.50
CA ASP A 209 -15.41 -0.86 -5.52
C ASP A 209 -15.34 0.62 -5.90
N ALA A 210 -15.78 0.92 -7.12
CA ALA A 210 -15.86 2.27 -7.68
C ALA A 210 -17.25 2.91 -7.52
N ALA A 211 -18.22 2.20 -6.94
CA ALA A 211 -19.60 2.66 -6.78
C ALA A 211 -19.88 3.24 -5.39
N ILE A 212 -18.84 3.42 -4.57
CA ILE A 212 -18.96 4.03 -3.25
C ILE A 212 -19.24 5.53 -3.43
N PRO A 213 -20.28 6.11 -2.82
CA PRO A 213 -20.49 7.55 -2.85
C PRO A 213 -19.39 8.32 -2.10
N ASP A 214 -19.11 9.55 -2.51
CA ASP A 214 -18.14 10.40 -1.83
C ASP A 214 -18.59 10.77 -0.41
N VAL A 215 -17.60 11.07 0.45
CA VAL A 215 -17.81 11.85 1.67
C VAL A 215 -18.28 13.26 1.27
N ARG A 216 -19.40 13.72 1.83
CA ARG A 216 -20.07 14.95 1.40
C ARG A 216 -19.61 16.20 2.16
N LYS A 217 -19.31 16.08 3.46
CA LYS A 217 -19.01 17.23 4.33
C LYS A 217 -17.84 18.07 3.80
N TYR A 218 -16.77 17.41 3.35
CA TYR A 218 -15.60 18.04 2.74
C TYR A 218 -14.78 17.00 1.97
N ASN A 219 -13.81 17.47 1.19
CA ASN A 219 -12.80 16.60 0.58
C ASN A 219 -11.37 17.09 0.82
N TYR A 220 -10.44 16.16 1.07
CA TYR A 220 -9.01 16.42 1.13
C TYR A 220 -8.52 17.02 -0.20
N PRO A 221 -7.67 18.08 -0.19
CA PRO A 221 -6.91 18.63 0.94
C PRO A 221 -7.59 19.78 1.72
N LYS A 222 -8.90 19.98 1.55
CA LYS A 222 -9.65 21.10 2.14
C LYS A 222 -10.45 20.66 3.38
N VAL A 223 -9.82 19.89 4.27
CA VAL A 223 -10.43 19.55 5.56
C VAL A 223 -10.58 20.83 6.40
N PRO A 224 -11.76 21.11 6.99
CA PRO A 224 -11.98 22.31 7.80
C PRO A 224 -10.90 22.48 8.87
N LEU A 225 -10.38 23.71 9.00
CA LEU A 225 -9.29 24.13 9.88
C LEU A 225 -7.92 23.47 9.65
N ILE A 226 -7.84 22.14 9.61
CA ILE A 226 -6.59 21.37 9.57
C ILE A 226 -6.03 21.15 8.15
N LYS A 227 -6.83 21.40 7.10
CA LYS A 227 -6.41 21.39 5.69
C LYS A 227 -5.70 20.08 5.29
N THR A 228 -4.39 20.16 5.01
CA THR A 228 -3.55 18.99 4.65
C THR A 228 -2.97 18.27 5.86
N LYS A 229 -2.98 18.90 7.04
CA LYS A 229 -2.40 18.40 8.28
C LYS A 229 -3.39 17.54 9.07
N ILE A 230 -3.86 16.46 8.46
CA ILE A 230 -4.98 15.65 8.97
C ILE A 230 -4.63 14.71 10.13
N PHE A 231 -3.37 14.69 10.58
CA PHE A 231 -2.95 13.83 11.70
C PHE A 231 -2.52 14.64 12.91
N ARG A 232 -3.10 14.36 14.07
CA ARG A 232 -2.67 14.90 15.36
C ARG A 232 -1.42 14.17 15.86
N THR A 233 -0.50 14.89 16.50
CA THR A 233 0.83 14.36 16.87
C THR A 233 1.19 14.48 18.35
N ARG A 234 0.30 15.07 19.16
CA ARG A 234 0.41 15.18 20.61
C ARG A 234 -0.97 15.14 21.27
N GLU A 235 -0.98 14.93 22.58
CA GLU A 235 -2.18 14.88 23.41
C GLU A 235 -2.80 16.25 23.67
N GLY A 236 -3.99 16.22 24.28
CA GLY A 236 -4.73 17.39 24.73
C GLY A 236 -5.91 17.75 23.83
N GLN A 237 -6.84 18.51 24.38
CA GLN A 237 -7.97 19.12 23.68
C GLN A 237 -7.51 20.03 22.54
N PHE A 238 -8.39 20.21 21.56
CA PHE A 238 -8.17 21.14 20.48
C PHE A 238 -8.10 22.57 21.02
N ARG A 239 -7.12 23.32 20.52
CA ARG A 239 -6.98 24.77 20.78
C ARG A 239 -6.66 25.46 19.47
N GLU A 240 -7.10 26.71 19.31
CA GLU A 240 -6.82 27.48 18.09
C GLU A 240 -5.31 27.56 17.77
N THR A 241 -4.46 27.61 18.80
CA THR A 241 -2.99 27.59 18.65
C THR A 241 -2.46 26.33 17.95
N ASP A 242 -3.18 25.20 18.02
CA ASP A 242 -2.83 23.93 17.36
C ASP A 242 -2.80 24.06 15.84
N LEU A 243 -3.54 25.02 15.27
CA LEU A 243 -3.59 25.25 13.82
C LEU A 243 -2.31 25.89 13.30
N ALA A 244 -1.64 26.69 14.14
CA ALA A 244 -0.45 27.44 13.80
C ALA A 244 0.85 26.67 14.06
N ASP A 245 0.82 25.64 14.89
CA ASP A 245 2.01 24.93 15.34
C ASP A 245 2.13 23.51 14.73
N THR A 246 2.86 22.63 15.43
CA THR A 246 3.14 21.26 15.01
C THR A 246 2.17 20.23 15.59
N THR A 247 1.07 20.63 16.25
CA THR A 247 0.07 19.69 16.77
C THR A 247 -0.47 18.82 15.66
N PHE A 248 -0.85 19.44 14.55
CA PHE A 248 -1.33 18.79 13.35
C PHE A 248 -0.21 18.67 12.30
N ALA A 249 -0.14 17.51 11.64
CA ALA A 249 0.86 17.18 10.64
C ALA A 249 0.25 16.47 9.43
N VAL A 250 0.95 16.53 8.30
CA VAL A 250 0.57 15.82 7.07
C VAL A 250 0.77 14.31 7.21
N THR A 251 1.55 13.88 8.19
CA THR A 251 1.87 12.48 8.46
C THR A 251 1.99 12.19 9.95
N ALA A 252 1.75 10.92 10.32
CA ALA A 252 1.98 10.40 11.66
C ALA A 252 2.44 8.94 11.57
N MET A 253 3.39 8.57 12.44
CA MET A 253 3.81 7.17 12.64
C MET A 253 2.73 6.40 13.41
N ALA A 254 2.76 5.06 13.32
CA ALA A 254 1.81 4.16 13.99
C ALA A 254 1.57 4.52 15.47
N ALA A 255 2.63 4.82 16.23
CA ALA A 255 2.50 5.18 17.64
C ALA A 255 1.69 6.48 17.87
N LYS A 256 1.95 7.53 17.10
CA LYS A 256 1.20 8.79 17.17
C LYS A 256 -0.22 8.64 16.65
N MET A 257 -0.40 7.82 15.62
CA MET A 257 -1.70 7.49 15.06
C MET A 257 -2.59 6.82 16.12
N ARG A 258 -2.10 5.73 16.72
CA ARG A 258 -2.78 5.01 17.81
C ARG A 258 -3.11 5.92 18.98
N SER A 259 -2.14 6.74 19.42
CA SER A 259 -2.29 7.54 20.63
C SER A 259 -3.19 8.78 20.47
N TYR A 260 -3.19 9.41 19.29
CA TYR A 260 -3.78 10.75 19.14
C TYR A 260 -4.84 10.86 18.04
N ASN A 261 -5.00 9.85 17.18
CA ASN A 261 -5.91 9.89 16.03
C ASN A 261 -7.00 8.83 16.09
N THR A 262 -6.94 7.97 17.11
CA THR A 262 -7.87 6.85 17.26
C THR A 262 -8.33 6.66 18.69
N VAL A 263 -9.52 6.08 18.84
CA VAL A 263 -10.12 5.63 20.10
C VAL A 263 -9.95 4.12 20.25
N PHE A 264 -9.65 3.67 21.47
CA PHE A 264 -9.47 2.26 21.79
C PHE A 264 -10.83 1.54 21.87
N LEU A 265 -10.97 0.42 21.15
CA LEU A 265 -12.20 -0.38 21.12
C LEU A 265 -12.15 -1.60 22.05
N GLY A 266 -10.97 -1.98 22.54
CA GLY A 266 -10.74 -3.23 23.26
C GLY A 266 -9.79 -4.16 22.52
N LYS A 267 -9.63 -5.38 23.04
CA LYS A 267 -8.83 -6.45 22.42
C LYS A 267 -9.67 -7.60 21.86
N THR A 268 -10.99 -7.42 21.84
CA THR A 268 -12.00 -8.37 21.38
C THR A 268 -12.68 -7.83 20.12
N LEU A 269 -13.44 -8.67 19.43
CA LEU A 269 -14.12 -8.29 18.18
C LEU A 269 -15.49 -7.61 18.37
N GLU A 270 -15.97 -7.46 19.62
CA GLU A 270 -17.36 -7.06 19.90
C GLU A 270 -17.80 -5.78 19.18
N ASN A 271 -16.93 -4.75 19.15
CA ASN A 271 -17.26 -3.43 18.58
C ASN A 271 -16.50 -3.13 17.28
N VAL A 272 -15.79 -4.10 16.72
CA VAL A 272 -14.90 -3.89 15.58
C VAL A 272 -15.70 -3.81 14.28
N GLN A 273 -15.37 -2.81 13.46
CA GLN A 273 -15.96 -2.60 12.14
C GLN A 273 -14.89 -2.50 11.06
N PRO A 274 -15.22 -2.80 9.80
CA PRO A 274 -14.30 -2.59 8.68
C PRO A 274 -13.72 -1.18 8.64
N GLY A 275 -12.42 -1.10 8.44
CA GLY A 275 -11.64 0.14 8.48
C GLY A 275 -11.13 0.53 9.87
N ASP A 276 -11.52 -0.17 10.93
CA ASP A 276 -10.83 -0.09 12.22
C ASP A 276 -9.41 -0.68 12.10
N LEU A 277 -8.53 -0.26 13.00
CA LEU A 277 -7.12 -0.58 12.98
C LEU A 277 -6.75 -1.57 14.08
N LEU A 278 -5.75 -2.40 13.82
CA LEU A 278 -5.07 -3.20 14.82
C LEU A 278 -3.69 -2.63 15.05
N PHE A 279 -3.26 -2.54 16.31
CA PHE A 279 -1.90 -2.15 16.64
C PHE A 279 -1.19 -3.23 17.46
N TYR A 280 0.10 -3.38 17.19
CA TYR A 280 1.01 -4.27 17.92
C TYR A 280 2.23 -3.50 18.39
N LEU A 281 2.76 -3.88 19.56
CA LEU A 281 4.08 -3.47 20.00
C LEU A 281 5.14 -4.24 19.20
N ASN A 282 6.08 -3.51 18.61
CA ASN A 282 7.20 -4.05 17.85
C ASN A 282 8.52 -3.64 18.52
N ALA A 283 8.71 -4.08 19.77
CA ALA A 283 9.82 -3.64 20.63
C ALA A 283 11.22 -3.92 20.07
N GLY A 284 11.35 -4.80 19.06
CA GLY A 284 12.62 -5.12 18.41
C GLY A 284 13.05 -4.10 17.33
N ASP A 285 12.20 -3.14 16.97
CA ASP A 285 12.50 -2.12 15.96
C ASP A 285 12.36 -0.73 16.57
N VAL A 286 13.50 -0.10 16.83
CA VAL A 286 13.56 1.25 17.43
C VAL A 286 12.98 2.33 16.52
N ASN A 287 12.96 2.11 15.20
CA ASN A 287 12.44 3.06 14.22
C ASN A 287 10.93 2.88 14.01
N MET A 288 10.43 1.65 14.19
CA MET A 288 9.01 1.30 14.09
C MET A 288 8.55 0.50 15.31
N PRO A 289 8.48 1.14 16.50
CA PRO A 289 8.19 0.45 17.76
C PRO A 289 6.76 -0.07 17.85
N GLN A 290 5.91 0.27 16.87
CA GLN A 290 4.57 -0.28 16.72
C GLN A 290 4.31 -0.67 15.28
N HIS A 291 3.54 -1.74 15.10
CA HIS A 291 3.06 -2.20 13.81
C HIS A 291 1.55 -2.03 13.73
N SER A 292 1.03 -1.76 12.53
CA SER A 292 -0.37 -1.43 12.32
C SER A 292 -0.98 -2.20 11.15
N MET A 293 -2.22 -2.62 11.30
CA MET A 293 -3.00 -3.32 10.27
C MET A 293 -4.39 -2.70 10.13
N ILE A 294 -5.04 -2.91 8.99
CA ILE A 294 -6.43 -2.48 8.71
C ILE A 294 -7.33 -3.71 8.71
N PHE A 295 -8.45 -3.66 9.41
CA PHE A 295 -9.47 -4.70 9.43
C PHE A 295 -10.39 -4.63 8.18
N LEU A 296 -10.52 -5.74 7.45
CA LEU A 296 -11.24 -5.91 6.18
C LEU A 296 -12.51 -6.76 6.34
N GLY A 297 -13.32 -6.53 7.38
CA GLY A 297 -14.57 -7.28 7.58
C GLY A 297 -15.72 -6.88 6.64
N ASP A 298 -16.94 -7.34 6.94
CA ASP A 298 -18.16 -6.95 6.24
C ASP A 298 -19.08 -6.11 7.15
N GLN A 299 -19.44 -4.90 6.71
CA GLN A 299 -20.29 -3.96 7.47
C GLN A 299 -21.72 -4.50 7.72
N ARG A 300 -22.14 -5.55 7.01
CA ARG A 300 -23.51 -6.11 7.12
C ARG A 300 -23.64 -7.18 8.19
N ARG A 301 -22.55 -7.58 8.84
CA ARG A 301 -22.55 -8.61 9.88
C ARG A 301 -21.53 -8.28 10.98
N PRO A 302 -21.66 -8.87 12.18
CA PRO A 302 -20.64 -8.75 13.20
C PRO A 302 -19.26 -9.22 12.71
N ALA A 303 -18.21 -8.61 13.26
CA ALA A 303 -16.84 -9.03 13.03
C ALA A 303 -16.62 -10.47 13.52
N SER A 304 -15.83 -11.22 12.79
CA SER A 304 -15.48 -12.60 13.14
C SER A 304 -14.02 -12.90 12.81
N TYR A 305 -13.49 -14.00 13.35
CA TYR A 305 -12.13 -14.43 13.05
C TYR A 305 -11.94 -14.93 11.61
N GLU A 306 -13.01 -15.12 10.84
CA GLU A 306 -12.93 -15.40 9.39
C GLU A 306 -12.65 -14.12 8.57
N ASP A 307 -12.83 -12.95 9.16
CA ASP A 307 -12.48 -11.68 8.53
C ASP A 307 -10.97 -11.53 8.39
N ALA A 308 -10.57 -10.68 7.45
CA ALA A 308 -9.17 -10.46 7.12
C ALA A 308 -8.64 -9.15 7.70
N VAL A 309 -7.32 -9.07 7.76
CA VAL A 309 -6.57 -7.83 7.91
C VAL A 309 -5.64 -7.65 6.73
N ILE A 310 -5.37 -6.40 6.38
CA ILE A 310 -4.33 -6.02 5.43
C ILE A 310 -3.30 -5.13 6.11
N TYR A 311 -2.03 -5.33 5.77
CA TYR A 311 -0.94 -4.54 6.29
C TYR A 311 0.25 -4.54 5.34
N HIS A 312 1.11 -3.54 5.49
CA HIS A 312 2.44 -3.51 4.89
C HIS A 312 3.46 -3.95 5.95
N THR A 313 4.36 -4.88 5.63
CA THR A 313 5.33 -5.40 6.61
C THR A 313 6.32 -4.35 7.11
N GLY A 314 6.38 -3.18 6.46
CA GLY A 314 7.46 -2.21 6.60
C GLY A 314 8.75 -2.71 5.94
N PRO A 315 9.71 -1.82 5.69
CA PRO A 315 11.01 -2.20 5.17
C PRO A 315 11.79 -2.97 6.25
N ARG A 316 12.55 -3.98 5.83
CA ARG A 316 13.49 -4.71 6.70
C ARG A 316 14.80 -4.86 5.96
N GLU A 317 15.86 -4.26 6.51
CA GLU A 317 17.20 -4.28 5.92
C GLU A 317 17.19 -3.93 4.42
N ALA A 318 17.48 -4.92 3.55
CA ALA A 318 17.52 -4.77 2.09
C ALA A 318 16.17 -5.03 1.39
N GLU A 319 15.11 -5.37 2.12
CA GLU A 319 13.79 -5.63 1.58
C GLU A 319 12.85 -4.44 1.81
N PRO A 320 12.16 -3.94 0.77
CA PRO A 320 11.28 -2.77 0.87
C PRO A 320 10.01 -3.02 1.70
N GLY A 321 9.77 -4.28 2.08
CA GLY A 321 8.51 -4.73 2.64
C GLY A 321 7.52 -5.16 1.57
N VAL A 322 6.44 -5.83 1.99
CA VAL A 322 5.39 -6.31 1.10
C VAL A 322 4.02 -6.09 1.75
N LEU A 323 3.00 -5.92 0.91
CA LEU A 323 1.62 -6.01 1.35
C LEU A 323 1.21 -7.46 1.61
N LYS A 324 0.46 -7.67 2.70
CA LYS A 324 -0.11 -8.96 3.06
C LYS A 324 -1.58 -8.79 3.42
N LYS A 325 -2.39 -9.75 3.00
CA LYS A 325 -3.76 -9.97 3.48
C LYS A 325 -3.83 -11.34 4.12
N VAL A 326 -4.30 -11.40 5.35
CA VAL A 326 -4.40 -12.64 6.13
C VAL A 326 -5.70 -12.66 6.92
N ARG A 327 -6.30 -13.83 7.15
CA ARG A 327 -7.45 -13.93 8.06
C ARG A 327 -6.97 -13.73 9.49
N LEU A 328 -7.84 -13.20 10.35
CA LEU A 328 -7.55 -13.11 11.79
C LEU A 328 -7.32 -14.50 12.39
N LEU A 329 -8.07 -15.52 11.93
CA LEU A 329 -7.88 -16.91 12.35
C LEU A 329 -6.48 -17.45 11.99
N ASP A 330 -5.96 -17.11 10.81
CA ASP A 330 -4.61 -17.50 10.39
C ASP A 330 -3.55 -16.73 11.20
N LEU A 331 -3.85 -15.47 11.55
CA LEU A 331 -2.97 -14.63 12.37
C LEU A 331 -2.89 -15.13 13.82
N LEU A 332 -3.97 -15.66 14.39
CA LEU A 332 -3.97 -16.37 15.68
C LEU A 332 -3.12 -17.65 15.67
N GLN A 333 -2.88 -18.23 14.49
CA GLN A 333 -2.05 -19.43 14.33
C GLN A 333 -0.63 -19.09 13.86
N HIS A 334 -0.27 -17.81 13.86
CA HIS A 334 1.05 -17.38 13.43
C HIS A 334 2.13 -18.02 14.32
N PRO A 335 3.26 -18.53 13.78
CA PRO A 335 4.28 -19.22 14.60
C PRO A 335 4.93 -18.35 15.68
N ASP A 336 4.96 -17.03 15.45
CA ASP A 336 5.39 -16.02 16.41
C ASP A 336 4.15 -15.43 17.09
N ASP A 337 3.95 -15.75 18.36
CA ASP A 337 2.79 -15.46 19.20
C ASP A 337 2.55 -13.96 19.42
N ARG A 338 3.60 -13.15 19.26
CA ARG A 338 3.53 -11.69 19.35
C ARG A 338 2.54 -11.09 18.37
N TRP A 339 2.25 -11.78 17.26
CA TRP A 339 1.31 -11.34 16.24
C TRP A 339 -0.11 -11.84 16.45
N HIS A 340 -0.41 -12.61 17.50
CA HIS A 340 -1.76 -13.11 17.75
C HIS A 340 -2.70 -11.98 18.18
N PRO A 341 -3.84 -11.75 17.51
CA PRO A 341 -4.84 -10.74 17.92
C PRO A 341 -5.69 -11.27 19.09
N ALA A 342 -5.06 -11.54 20.22
CA ALA A 342 -5.68 -12.16 21.40
C ALA A 342 -5.61 -11.23 22.63
N PRO A 343 -6.65 -11.16 23.49
CA PRO A 343 -6.67 -10.29 24.66
C PRO A 343 -5.47 -10.44 25.61
N GLU A 344 -5.06 -11.69 25.83
CA GLU A 344 -3.93 -12.09 26.68
C GLU A 344 -2.57 -11.74 26.09
N ASN A 345 -2.49 -11.49 24.77
CA ASN A 345 -1.23 -11.11 24.14
C ASN A 345 -0.86 -9.67 24.51
N GLN A 346 0.24 -9.50 25.26
CA GLN A 346 0.78 -8.19 25.65
C GLN A 346 1.30 -7.37 24.47
N TYR A 347 1.72 -8.02 23.39
CA TYR A 347 2.17 -7.34 22.17
C TYR A 347 0.99 -6.83 21.35
N PHE A 348 -0.19 -7.44 21.45
CA PHE A 348 -1.39 -6.92 20.83
C PHE A 348 -1.92 -5.75 21.64
N LEU A 349 -1.82 -4.53 21.08
CA LEU A 349 -2.30 -3.31 21.73
C LEU A 349 -3.82 -3.16 21.60
N GLY A 350 -4.44 -3.90 20.67
CA GLY A 350 -5.87 -3.99 20.49
C GLY A 350 -6.40 -3.35 19.21
N PHE A 351 -7.72 -3.21 19.16
CA PHE A 351 -8.46 -2.60 18.07
C PHE A 351 -8.73 -1.12 18.36
N TYR A 352 -8.71 -0.32 17.30
CA TYR A 352 -8.79 1.13 17.39
C TYR A 352 -9.65 1.70 16.26
N ARG A 353 -10.45 2.72 16.57
CA ARG A 353 -11.32 3.43 15.62
C ARG A 353 -10.80 4.83 15.37
N TRP A 354 -10.94 5.33 14.14
CA TRP A 354 -10.58 6.71 13.84
C TRP A 354 -11.50 7.72 14.52
N LYS A 355 -10.89 8.75 15.12
CA LYS A 355 -11.58 9.88 15.75
C LYS A 355 -12.44 10.70 14.80
N ILE A 356 -12.02 10.81 13.53
CA ILE A 356 -12.83 11.41 12.45
C ILE A 356 -14.22 10.75 12.27
N LEU A 357 -14.46 9.57 12.87
CA LEU A 357 -15.71 8.81 12.78
C LEU A 357 -16.53 8.84 14.06
N ASP A 358 -16.05 9.49 15.11
CA ASP A 358 -16.76 9.61 16.38
C ASP A 358 -17.86 10.67 16.30
#